data_AF-A0A6N9BK99-F1
#
_entry.id   AF-A0A6N9BK99-F1
#
_cell.length_a   1.000
_cell.length_b   1.000
_cell.length_c   1.000
_cell.angle_alpha   90.00
_cell.angle_beta   90.00
_cell.angle_gamma   90.00
#
_symmetry.space_group_name_H-M   'P 1'
#
loop_
_entity.id
_entity.type
_entity.pdbx_description
1 polymer ?
#
loop_
_entity_poly.entity_id
_entity_poly.type
_entity_poly.pdbx_seq_one_letter_code
_entity_poly.pdbx_strand_id
1 'polypeptide(L)'
;CWTSRPRAKTSRRRAPGGGREAVDKAALALSTAEEELQELAESLDRSQIHAPLSGVVLAGSRGVGLSEGRRVGKGEVLATIGNFSRMAARAKVDEVDVVRIAVGQPASVTGNAFGGLRLRGVVTHVASQPDPQARGASRFDVVVTLDPLDGEQKKRIRAGMSSRLQIVVYSKEAALMGPLEAVKDRGRSYWVSVVDPSTREVSERQVAIGPTTQDSVEIAAGLQAGDEIVVRER
;
A
#
# COMPACT_ATOMS: atom_id res chain seq x y z
N CYS A 1 30.87 -20.57 -109.95
CA CYS A 1 29.59 -19.91 -109.61
C CYS A 1 29.71 -19.17 -108.29
N TRP A 2 29.62 -17.84 -108.36
CA TRP A 2 29.26 -16.97 -107.25
C TRP A 2 27.83 -17.26 -106.78
N THR A 3 27.58 -17.20 -105.48
CA THR A 3 26.32 -16.66 -104.93
C THR A 3 26.45 -16.29 -103.43
N SER A 4 26.51 -14.96 -103.21
CA SER A 4 25.88 -14.16 -102.14
C SER A 4 25.62 -14.73 -100.74
N ARG A 5 26.23 -14.05 -99.74
CA ARG A 5 25.90 -14.04 -98.30
C ARG A 5 24.45 -13.65 -97.98
N PRO A 6 24.00 -13.89 -96.73
CA PRO A 6 23.49 -12.76 -95.96
C PRO A 6 24.04 -12.67 -94.52
N ARG A 7 24.13 -11.42 -94.05
CA ARG A 7 24.59 -10.99 -92.72
C ARG A 7 23.67 -11.52 -91.61
N ALA A 8 24.26 -12.15 -90.60
CA ALA A 8 23.57 -12.42 -89.34
C ALA A 8 23.41 -11.10 -88.54
N LYS A 9 22.18 -10.69 -88.30
CA LYS A 9 21.84 -9.58 -87.39
C LYS A 9 22.03 -10.05 -85.95
N THR A 10 22.98 -9.43 -85.24
CA THR A 10 23.13 -9.58 -83.79
C THR A 10 21.94 -8.91 -83.10
N SER A 11 20.95 -9.69 -82.65
CA SER A 11 19.93 -9.18 -81.74
C SER A 11 20.46 -9.23 -80.31
N ARG A 12 20.80 -8.07 -79.75
CA ARG A 12 20.98 -7.93 -78.29
C ARG A 12 19.60 -8.11 -77.65
N ARG A 13 19.28 -9.32 -77.19
CA ARG A 13 18.19 -9.53 -76.24
C ARG A 13 18.63 -8.92 -74.90
N ARG A 14 18.04 -7.78 -74.53
CA ARG A 14 18.03 -7.29 -73.15
C ARG A 14 17.38 -8.39 -72.30
N ALA A 15 18.11 -8.93 -71.33
CA ALA A 15 17.54 -9.87 -70.37
C ALA A 15 16.41 -9.16 -69.59
N PRO A 16 15.25 -9.82 -69.36
CA PRO A 16 14.09 -9.20 -68.75
C PRO A 16 14.31 -8.98 -67.25
N GLY A 17 13.68 -7.93 -66.69
CA GLY A 17 13.72 -7.54 -65.28
C GLY A 17 13.12 -8.52 -64.27
N GLY A 18 12.99 -9.82 -64.60
CA GLY A 18 12.40 -10.84 -63.74
C GLY A 18 13.28 -11.28 -62.56
N GLY A 19 14.59 -10.98 -62.58
CA GLY A 19 15.49 -11.30 -61.47
C GLY A 19 15.20 -10.48 -60.21
N ARG A 20 14.77 -9.22 -60.37
CA ARG A 20 14.46 -8.34 -59.24
C ARG A 20 13.11 -8.70 -58.60
N GLU A 21 12.10 -8.93 -59.42
CA GLU A 21 10.79 -9.42 -58.96
C GLU A 21 10.88 -10.80 -58.28
N ALA A 22 11.75 -11.69 -58.74
CA ALA A 22 11.97 -12.99 -58.09
C ALA A 22 12.66 -12.84 -56.73
N VAL A 23 13.64 -11.93 -56.60
CA VAL A 23 14.29 -11.61 -55.33
C VAL A 23 13.31 -10.95 -54.35
N ASP A 24 12.48 -10.02 -54.82
CA ASP A 24 11.48 -9.35 -53.99
C ASP A 24 10.42 -10.34 -53.48
N LYS A 25 9.97 -11.30 -54.32
CA LYS A 25 9.07 -12.39 -53.89
C LYS A 25 9.71 -13.32 -52.87
N ALA A 26 10.97 -13.68 -53.07
CA ALA A 26 11.70 -14.51 -52.11
C ALA A 26 11.91 -13.79 -50.77
N ALA A 27 12.16 -12.48 -50.80
CA ALA A 27 12.29 -11.65 -49.61
C ALA A 27 10.95 -11.53 -48.85
N LEU A 28 9.83 -11.34 -49.55
CA LEU A 28 8.50 -11.35 -48.94
C LEU A 28 8.17 -12.70 -48.32
N ALA A 29 8.44 -13.81 -49.03
CA ALA A 29 8.22 -15.15 -48.50
C ALA A 29 9.09 -15.46 -47.28
N LEU A 30 10.34 -14.99 -47.27
CA LEU A 30 11.21 -15.08 -46.10
C LEU A 30 10.63 -14.29 -44.92
N SER A 31 10.21 -13.04 -45.14
CA SER A 31 9.59 -12.22 -44.12
C SER A 31 8.33 -12.87 -43.52
N THR A 32 7.46 -13.45 -44.35
CA THR A 32 6.27 -14.15 -43.86
C THR A 32 6.65 -15.40 -43.05
N ALA A 33 7.62 -16.19 -43.51
CA ALA A 33 8.08 -17.37 -42.79
C ALA A 33 8.76 -17.00 -41.45
N GLU A 34 9.46 -15.86 -41.38
CA GLU A 34 10.04 -15.33 -40.15
C GLU A 34 8.96 -14.88 -39.15
N GLU A 35 7.91 -14.20 -39.63
CA GLU A 35 6.75 -13.82 -38.81
C GLU A 35 6.03 -15.06 -38.25
N GLU A 36 5.77 -16.07 -39.08
CA GLU A 36 5.17 -17.34 -38.65
C GLU A 36 6.03 -18.07 -37.61
N LEU A 37 7.35 -18.09 -37.81
CA LEU A 37 8.28 -18.68 -36.85
C LEU A 37 8.23 -17.93 -35.51
N GLN A 38 8.18 -16.60 -35.55
CA GLN A 38 8.08 -15.77 -34.36
C GLN A 38 6.75 -16.02 -33.62
N GLU A 39 5.63 -16.07 -34.33
CA GLU A 39 4.33 -16.36 -33.71
C GLU A 39 4.28 -17.74 -33.05
N LEU A 40 4.84 -18.76 -33.71
CA LEU A 40 4.95 -20.10 -33.14
C LEU A 40 5.86 -20.13 -31.92
N ALA A 41 6.99 -19.41 -31.95
CA ALA A 41 7.90 -19.29 -30.80
C ALA A 41 7.22 -18.60 -29.62
N GLU A 42 6.48 -17.51 -29.85
CA GLU A 42 5.70 -16.83 -28.81
C GLU A 42 4.58 -17.72 -28.26
N SER A 43 3.92 -18.51 -29.12
CA SER A 43 2.89 -19.46 -28.68
C SER A 43 3.47 -20.57 -27.82
N LEU A 44 4.68 -21.05 -28.14
CA LEU A 44 5.40 -22.04 -27.34
C LEU A 44 5.83 -21.45 -26.00
N ASP A 45 6.35 -20.23 -25.98
CA ASP A 45 6.71 -19.53 -24.74
C ASP A 45 5.48 -19.31 -23.84
N ARG A 46 4.35 -18.88 -24.41
CA ARG A 46 3.07 -18.74 -23.69
C ARG A 46 2.49 -20.06 -23.15
N SER A 47 2.97 -21.22 -23.62
CA SER A 47 2.60 -22.52 -23.05
C SER A 47 3.28 -22.78 -21.70
N GLN A 48 4.39 -22.10 -21.41
CA GLN A 48 5.11 -22.16 -20.14
C GLN A 48 4.75 -20.96 -19.27
N ILE A 49 3.92 -21.19 -18.25
CA ILE A 49 3.47 -20.13 -17.36
C ILE A 49 4.42 -20.03 -16.16
N HIS A 50 5.23 -18.98 -16.13
CA HIS A 50 6.12 -18.67 -15.02
C HIS A 50 5.48 -17.71 -14.02
N ALA A 51 5.88 -17.83 -12.75
CA ALA A 51 5.51 -16.88 -11.72
C ALA A 51 6.23 -15.53 -11.97
N PRO A 52 5.51 -14.39 -12.05
CA PRO A 52 6.15 -13.09 -12.26
C PRO A 52 6.92 -12.59 -11.03
N LEU A 53 6.68 -13.18 -9.85
CA LEU A 53 7.31 -12.80 -8.59
C LEU A 53 7.43 -14.00 -7.64
N SER A 54 8.44 -13.95 -6.77
CA SER A 54 8.61 -14.92 -5.70
C SER A 54 7.56 -14.71 -4.61
N GLY A 55 6.94 -15.79 -4.14
CA GLY A 55 5.96 -15.75 -3.06
C GLY A 55 5.36 -17.13 -2.79
N VAL A 56 4.28 -17.14 -2.03
CA VAL A 56 3.53 -18.37 -1.71
C VAL A 56 2.29 -18.41 -2.58
N VAL A 57 2.05 -19.55 -3.24
CA VAL A 57 0.83 -19.78 -3.99
C VAL A 57 -0.34 -19.89 -3.01
N LEU A 58 -1.24 -18.92 -3.05
CA LEU A 58 -2.53 -18.94 -2.40
C LEU A 58 -3.51 -19.66 -3.32
N ALA A 59 -4.33 -20.54 -2.76
CA ALA A 59 -5.40 -21.17 -3.51
C ALA A 59 -6.25 -20.07 -4.17
N GLY A 60 -6.36 -20.11 -5.50
CA GLY A 60 -7.08 -19.11 -6.27
C GLY A 60 -8.53 -18.96 -5.80
N SER A 61 -9.14 -17.80 -6.10
CA SER A 61 -10.47 -17.33 -5.67
C SER A 61 -11.67 -18.26 -5.92
N ARG A 62 -11.45 -19.49 -6.41
CA ARG A 62 -12.48 -20.53 -6.58
C ARG A 62 -12.12 -21.90 -6.00
N GLY A 63 -11.01 -22.06 -5.28
CA GLY A 63 -10.63 -23.35 -4.65
C GLY A 63 -10.39 -24.50 -5.64
N VAL A 64 -10.38 -24.23 -6.95
CA VAL A 64 -10.19 -25.26 -7.97
C VAL A 64 -8.70 -25.44 -8.19
N GLY A 65 -8.11 -26.43 -7.53
CA GLY A 65 -6.75 -26.87 -7.81
C GLY A 65 -6.54 -27.05 -9.31
N LEU A 66 -5.35 -26.67 -9.78
CA LEU A 66 -4.92 -27.09 -11.10
C LEU A 66 -4.70 -28.60 -11.03
N SER A 67 -5.44 -29.34 -11.86
CA SER A 67 -5.30 -30.78 -12.01
C SER A 67 -4.83 -31.06 -13.43
N GLU A 68 -4.01 -32.10 -13.59
CA GLU A 68 -3.56 -32.57 -14.89
C GLU A 68 -4.75 -32.85 -15.81
N GLY A 69 -4.64 -32.46 -17.09
CA GLY A 69 -5.70 -32.63 -18.09
C GLY A 69 -6.83 -31.61 -18.06
N ARG A 70 -6.84 -30.65 -17.12
CA ARG A 70 -7.81 -29.55 -17.12
C ARG A 70 -7.51 -28.57 -18.25
N ARG A 71 -8.55 -28.22 -19.02
CA ARG A 71 -8.48 -27.11 -19.98
C ARG A 71 -8.57 -25.77 -19.24
N VAL A 72 -7.67 -24.86 -19.58
CA VAL A 72 -7.62 -23.50 -19.03
C VAL A 72 -8.02 -22.50 -20.12
N GLY A 73 -8.87 -21.54 -19.77
CA GLY A 73 -9.29 -20.48 -20.68
C GLY A 73 -8.29 -19.32 -20.73
N LYS A 74 -8.26 -18.58 -21.85
CA LYS A 74 -7.50 -17.32 -21.93
C LYS A 74 -8.08 -16.32 -20.92
N GLY A 75 -7.23 -15.76 -20.07
CA GLY A 75 -7.63 -14.82 -19.02
C GLY A 75 -8.14 -15.46 -17.73
N GLU A 76 -8.10 -16.79 -17.62
CA GLU A 76 -8.43 -17.49 -16.37
C GLU A 76 -7.31 -17.31 -15.34
N VAL A 77 -7.69 -16.96 -14.10
CA VAL A 77 -6.74 -16.86 -12.98
C VAL A 77 -6.42 -18.26 -12.49
N LEU A 78 -5.19 -18.72 -12.76
CA LEU A 78 -4.72 -20.06 -12.38
C LEU A 78 -4.28 -20.14 -10.92
N ALA A 79 -3.59 -19.11 -10.44
CA ALA A 79 -3.03 -19.04 -9.10
C ALA A 79 -2.89 -17.59 -8.64
N THR A 80 -2.98 -17.37 -7.33
CA THR A 80 -2.67 -16.08 -6.70
C THR A 80 -1.36 -16.22 -5.95
N ILE A 81 -0.40 -15.32 -6.17
CA ILE A 81 0.87 -15.35 -5.45
C ILE A 81 0.85 -14.28 -4.36
N GLY A 82 0.93 -14.71 -3.10
CA GLY A 82 1.07 -13.84 -1.94
C GLY A 82 2.53 -13.61 -1.59
N ASN A 83 2.99 -12.35 -1.61
CA ASN A 83 4.30 -11.97 -1.08
C ASN A 83 4.14 -11.56 0.41
N PHE A 84 4.73 -12.34 1.31
CA PHE A 84 4.67 -12.11 2.77
C PHE A 84 5.90 -11.39 3.33
N SER A 85 6.83 -10.93 2.47
CA SER A 85 8.02 -10.21 2.92
C SER A 85 7.69 -8.86 3.55
N ARG A 86 6.60 -8.21 3.11
CA ARG A 86 6.03 -7.02 3.73
C ARG A 86 4.54 -7.24 3.93
N MET A 87 4.10 -7.22 5.17
CA MET A 87 2.69 -7.31 5.49
C MET A 87 2.14 -5.93 5.83
N ALA A 88 0.87 -5.74 5.50
CA ALA A 88 0.14 -4.53 5.82
C ALA A 88 -1.16 -4.91 6.51
N ALA A 89 -1.52 -4.12 7.51
CA ALA A 89 -2.82 -4.18 8.16
C ALA A 89 -3.69 -3.06 7.58
N ARG A 90 -4.90 -3.41 7.13
CA ARG A 90 -5.90 -2.45 6.66
C ARG A 90 -6.99 -2.30 7.72
N ALA A 91 -7.34 -1.07 8.04
CA ALA A 91 -8.46 -0.75 8.91
C ALA A 91 -9.39 0.26 8.25
N LYS A 92 -10.66 0.23 8.67
CA LYS A 92 -11.67 1.22 8.30
C LYS A 92 -11.87 2.15 9.47
N VAL A 93 -11.64 3.44 9.25
CA VAL A 93 -11.71 4.49 10.27
C VAL A 93 -12.85 5.45 9.93
N ASP A 94 -13.57 5.93 10.93
CA ASP A 94 -14.68 6.87 10.73
C ASP A 94 -14.16 8.28 10.35
N GLU A 95 -15.01 9.07 9.69
CA GLU A 95 -14.68 10.42 9.18
C GLU A 95 -14.13 11.37 10.25
N VAL A 96 -14.62 11.29 11.49
CA VAL A 96 -14.18 12.17 12.59
C VAL A 96 -12.74 11.88 13.01
N ASP A 97 -12.33 10.60 12.94
CA ASP A 97 -11.03 10.16 13.44
C ASP A 97 -9.96 10.19 12.34
N VAL A 98 -10.33 9.92 11.08
CA VAL A 98 -9.36 9.86 9.97
C VAL A 98 -8.64 11.19 9.76
N VAL A 99 -9.28 12.32 10.09
CA VAL A 99 -8.70 13.68 9.99
C VAL A 99 -7.45 13.83 10.87
N ARG A 100 -7.33 13.06 11.95
CA ARG A 100 -6.17 13.09 12.87
C ARG A 100 -5.08 12.11 12.46
N ILE A 101 -5.34 11.26 11.48
CA ILE A 101 -4.41 10.22 11.01
C ILE A 101 -3.62 10.75 9.82
N ALA A 102 -2.31 10.64 9.91
CA ALA A 102 -1.39 11.06 8.86
C ALA A 102 -0.38 9.96 8.51
N VAL A 103 0.08 9.97 7.27
CA VAL A 103 1.18 9.11 6.81
C VAL A 103 2.43 9.42 7.65
N GLY A 104 3.15 8.38 8.06
CA GLY A 104 4.33 8.47 8.91
C GLY A 104 4.07 8.29 10.40
N GLN A 105 2.81 8.28 10.85
CA GLN A 105 2.50 8.03 12.25
C GLN A 105 2.86 6.60 12.67
N PRO A 106 3.46 6.41 13.85
CA PRO A 106 3.75 5.09 14.37
C PRO A 106 2.46 4.39 14.77
N ALA A 107 2.39 3.11 14.45
CA ALA A 107 1.24 2.27 14.73
C ALA A 107 1.68 0.93 15.29
N SER A 108 0.79 0.32 16.07
CA SER A 108 0.97 -1.03 16.57
C SER A 108 -0.22 -1.89 16.22
N VAL A 109 0.06 -3.13 15.82
CA VAL A 109 -0.94 -4.09 15.39
C VAL A 109 -0.89 -5.29 16.32
N THR A 110 -2.06 -5.63 16.85
CA THR A 110 -2.27 -6.76 17.75
C THR A 110 -3.37 -7.64 17.19
N GLY A 111 -3.47 -8.88 17.65
CA GLY A 111 -4.51 -9.79 17.19
C GLY A 111 -4.68 -10.92 18.19
N ASN A 112 -5.91 -11.42 18.31
CA ASN A 112 -6.20 -12.51 19.25
C ASN A 112 -5.38 -13.76 18.91
N ALA A 113 -5.17 -14.02 17.61
CA ALA A 113 -4.38 -15.15 17.12
C ALA A 113 -2.85 -14.93 17.19
N PHE A 114 -2.38 -13.74 17.58
CA PHE A 114 -0.93 -13.44 17.60
C PHE A 114 -0.25 -13.93 18.88
N GLY A 115 -1.02 -14.39 19.87
CA GLY A 115 -0.47 -14.91 21.14
C GLY A 115 0.23 -13.82 21.96
N GLY A 116 -0.36 -12.62 22.03
CA GLY A 116 0.18 -11.48 22.77
C GLY A 116 1.25 -10.66 22.04
N LEU A 117 1.67 -11.06 20.84
CA LEU A 117 2.63 -10.30 20.05
C LEU A 117 2.05 -8.95 19.61
N ARG A 118 2.85 -7.90 19.82
CA ARG A 118 2.57 -6.54 19.34
C ARG A 118 3.53 -6.24 18.19
N LEU A 119 2.98 -6.12 16.99
CA LEU A 119 3.73 -5.80 15.79
C LEU A 119 3.82 -4.30 15.66
N ARG A 120 5.02 -3.80 15.33
CA ARG A 120 5.23 -2.38 15.03
C ARG A 120 5.08 -2.13 13.54
N GLY A 121 4.66 -0.92 13.21
CA GLY A 121 4.52 -0.47 11.85
C GLY A 121 4.29 1.03 11.77
N VAL A 122 4.11 1.50 10.55
CA VAL A 122 3.91 2.91 10.24
C VAL A 122 2.72 3.05 9.29
N VAL A 123 1.92 4.10 9.48
CA VAL A 123 0.86 4.46 8.53
C VAL A 123 1.50 4.86 7.20
N THR A 124 1.24 4.11 6.15
CA THR A 124 1.80 4.37 4.80
C THR A 124 0.77 4.90 3.82
N HIS A 125 -0.52 4.68 4.09
CA HIS A 125 -1.59 5.18 3.25
C HIS A 125 -2.83 5.50 4.07
N VAL A 126 -3.46 6.62 3.71
CA VAL A 126 -4.76 7.06 4.20
C VAL A 126 -5.59 7.40 2.97
N ALA A 127 -6.73 6.74 2.79
CA ALA A 127 -7.60 6.98 1.65
C ALA A 127 -8.15 8.41 1.70
N SER A 128 -8.14 9.10 0.55
CA SER A 128 -8.71 10.45 0.41
C SER A 128 -10.21 10.46 0.12
N GLN A 129 -10.81 9.27 -0.06
CA GLN A 129 -12.23 9.09 -0.33
C GLN A 129 -12.77 7.99 0.57
N PRO A 130 -14.05 8.09 0.98
CA PRO A 130 -14.68 7.05 1.77
C PRO A 130 -14.85 5.78 0.93
N ASP A 131 -14.85 4.65 1.61
CA ASP A 131 -15.13 3.35 1.01
C ASP A 131 -16.53 3.35 0.40
N PRO A 132 -16.66 3.17 -0.94
CA PRO A 132 -17.95 3.21 -1.62
C PRO A 132 -18.87 2.04 -1.20
N GLN A 133 -18.35 1.01 -0.55
CA GLN A 133 -19.11 -0.14 -0.04
C GLN A 133 -19.57 0.06 1.42
N ALA A 134 -19.14 1.12 2.10
CA ALA A 134 -19.52 1.37 3.48
C ALA A 134 -21.01 1.68 3.57
N ARG A 135 -21.73 0.96 4.45
CA ARG A 135 -23.14 1.22 4.77
C ARG A 135 -23.20 2.09 6.02
N GLY A 136 -23.88 3.23 5.94
CA GLY A 136 -24.04 4.16 7.07
C GLY A 136 -23.03 5.30 7.04
N ALA A 137 -22.28 5.48 8.13
CA ALA A 137 -21.28 6.55 8.24
C ALA A 137 -20.11 6.35 7.25
N SER A 138 -19.58 7.47 6.72
CA SER A 138 -18.39 7.51 5.88
C SER A 138 -17.20 6.88 6.59
N ARG A 139 -16.63 5.82 5.99
CA ARG A 139 -15.43 5.14 6.50
C ARG A 139 -14.32 5.23 5.49
N PHE A 140 -13.10 5.46 5.97
CA PHE A 140 -11.92 5.62 5.15
C PHE A 140 -10.94 4.46 5.41
N ASP A 141 -10.34 3.95 4.34
CA ASP A 141 -9.34 2.89 4.43
C ASP A 141 -7.99 3.48 4.87
N VAL A 142 -7.43 2.96 5.95
CA VAL A 142 -6.08 3.27 6.43
C VAL A 142 -5.23 2.01 6.34
N VAL A 143 -4.01 2.15 5.82
CA VAL A 143 -3.04 1.07 5.68
C VAL A 143 -1.82 1.34 6.53
N VAL A 144 -1.52 0.39 7.41
CA VAL A 144 -0.30 0.36 8.22
C VAL A 144 0.60 -0.72 7.67
N THR A 145 1.80 -0.34 7.21
CA THR A 145 2.84 -1.30 6.82
C THR A 145 3.60 -1.72 8.06
N LEU A 146 3.72 -3.04 8.25
CA LEU A 146 4.45 -3.62 9.37
C LEU A 146 5.94 -3.66 9.09
N ASP A 147 6.72 -3.59 10.18
CA ASP A 147 8.14 -3.90 10.13
C ASP A 147 8.37 -5.36 9.68
N PRO A 148 9.55 -5.68 9.12
CA PRO A 148 9.88 -7.05 8.75
C PRO A 148 9.70 -8.00 9.93
N LEU A 149 8.88 -9.02 9.72
CA LEU A 149 8.62 -10.01 10.75
C LEU A 149 9.81 -10.94 10.96
N ASP A 150 10.05 -11.28 12.23
CA ASP A 150 10.98 -12.34 12.61
C ASP A 150 10.45 -13.74 12.23
N GLY A 151 11.29 -14.76 12.40
CA GLY A 151 10.97 -16.13 12.00
C GLY A 151 9.79 -16.76 12.76
N GLU A 152 9.59 -16.40 14.03
CA GLU A 152 8.50 -16.93 14.85
C GLU A 152 7.17 -16.22 14.57
N GLN A 153 7.24 -14.90 14.36
CA GLN A 153 6.13 -14.08 13.90
C GLN A 153 5.59 -14.57 12.55
N LYS A 154 6.48 -14.90 11.60
CA LYS A 154 6.10 -15.45 10.28
C LYS A 154 5.37 -16.79 10.35
N LYS A 155 5.64 -17.62 11.35
CA LYS A 155 4.93 -18.91 11.53
C LYS A 155 3.52 -18.73 12.09
N ARG A 156 3.34 -17.69 12.91
CA ARG A 156 2.09 -17.42 13.63
C ARG A 156 1.12 -16.56 12.84
N ILE A 157 1.64 -15.62 12.05
CA ILE A 157 0.83 -14.62 11.36
C ILE A 157 0.62 -15.06 9.91
N ARG A 158 -0.64 -15.10 9.50
CA ARG A 158 -1.06 -15.38 8.13
C ARG A 158 -1.87 -14.22 7.60
N ALA A 159 -1.82 -14.00 6.28
CA ALA A 159 -2.72 -13.05 5.64
C ALA A 159 -4.19 -13.45 5.84
N GLY A 160 -5.06 -12.45 5.96
CA GLY A 160 -6.48 -12.64 6.22
C GLY A 160 -6.86 -12.76 7.70
N MET A 161 -5.89 -12.78 8.62
CA MET A 161 -6.19 -12.73 10.06
C MET A 161 -6.76 -11.37 10.47
N SER A 162 -7.78 -11.40 11.34
CA SER A 162 -8.31 -10.21 12.00
C SER A 162 -7.27 -9.61 12.96
N SER A 163 -7.18 -8.30 12.97
CA SER A 163 -6.25 -7.56 13.83
C SER A 163 -6.89 -6.27 14.37
N ARG A 164 -6.30 -5.75 15.44
CA ARG A 164 -6.61 -4.45 16.04
C ARG A 164 -5.41 -3.54 15.85
N LEU A 165 -5.67 -2.40 15.23
CA LEU A 165 -4.67 -1.34 15.00
C LEU A 165 -4.81 -0.29 16.10
N GLN A 166 -3.67 0.17 16.62
CA GLN A 166 -3.56 1.34 17.48
C GLN A 166 -2.57 2.31 16.82
N ILE A 167 -3.06 3.47 16.42
CA ILE A 167 -2.27 4.51 15.74
C ILE A 167 -2.04 5.64 16.74
N VAL A 168 -0.80 6.08 16.88
CA VAL A 168 -0.47 7.21 17.76
C VAL A 168 -0.71 8.50 16.98
N VAL A 169 -1.81 9.18 17.28
CA VAL A 169 -2.21 10.44 16.62
C VAL A 169 -1.59 11.69 17.26
N TYR A 170 -1.19 11.58 18.53
CA TYR A 170 -0.56 12.67 19.28
C TYR A 170 0.40 12.08 20.32
N SER A 171 1.61 12.65 20.39
CA SER A 171 2.60 12.30 21.40
C SER A 171 3.48 13.50 21.67
N LYS A 172 3.71 13.79 22.95
CA LYS A 172 4.59 14.86 23.41
C LYS A 172 5.28 14.37 24.68
N GLU A 173 6.58 14.13 24.60
CA GLU A 173 7.35 13.49 25.68
C GLU A 173 7.38 14.33 26.97
N ALA A 174 7.50 15.66 26.84
CA ALA A 174 7.52 16.60 27.96
C ALA A 174 6.24 17.45 28.01
N ALA A 175 5.07 16.78 28.06
CA ALA A 175 3.80 17.45 28.27
C ALA A 175 3.54 17.69 29.76
N LEU A 176 3.15 18.90 30.14
CA LEU A 176 2.68 19.18 31.50
C LEU A 176 1.23 18.70 31.61
N MET A 177 0.98 17.70 32.45
CA MET A 177 -0.36 17.13 32.64
C MET A 177 -0.94 17.61 33.96
N GLY A 178 -2.15 18.17 33.92
CA GLY A 178 -2.93 18.55 35.10
C GLY A 178 -4.16 17.64 35.26
N PRO A 179 -4.64 17.37 36.49
CA PRO A 179 -5.93 16.75 36.70
C PRO A 179 -7.05 17.58 36.07
N LEU A 180 -8.05 16.91 35.47
CA LEU A 180 -9.16 17.61 34.83
C LEU A 180 -9.91 18.55 35.79
N GLU A 181 -9.99 18.13 37.06
CA GLU A 181 -10.70 18.83 38.14
C GLU A 181 -10.02 20.14 38.59
N ALA A 182 -8.72 20.29 38.31
CA ALA A 182 -7.99 21.51 38.62
C ALA A 182 -8.25 22.64 37.61
N VAL A 183 -8.76 22.30 36.42
CA VAL A 183 -9.02 23.26 35.34
C VAL A 183 -10.44 23.78 35.42
N LYS A 184 -10.57 25.10 35.63
CA LYS A 184 -11.84 25.83 35.61
C LYS A 184 -12.11 26.34 34.20
N ASP A 185 -13.17 25.83 33.58
CA ASP A 185 -13.67 26.33 32.31
C ASP A 185 -14.49 27.62 32.53
N ARG A 186 -14.07 28.73 31.91
CA ARG A 186 -14.81 30.02 31.87
C ARG A 186 -15.24 30.38 30.44
N GLY A 187 -15.57 29.39 29.63
CA GLY A 187 -16.10 29.51 28.27
C GLY A 187 -15.04 29.84 27.22
N ARG A 188 -14.39 31.02 27.33
CA ARG A 188 -13.34 31.45 26.36
C ARG A 188 -11.91 31.21 26.85
N SER A 189 -11.76 30.82 28.11
CA SER A 189 -10.46 30.73 28.78
C SER A 189 -10.51 29.68 29.86
N TYR A 190 -9.43 28.93 29.99
CA TYR A 190 -9.23 27.97 31.06
C TYR A 190 -8.35 28.59 32.14
N TRP A 191 -8.66 28.29 33.40
CA TRP A 191 -7.95 28.84 34.55
C TRP A 191 -7.61 27.75 35.54
N VAL A 192 -6.43 27.85 36.16
CA VAL A 192 -5.99 26.93 37.22
C VAL A 192 -5.63 27.79 38.44
N SER A 193 -5.94 27.28 39.64
CA SER A 193 -5.54 27.95 40.88
C SER A 193 -4.16 27.43 41.29
N VAL A 194 -3.18 28.32 41.35
CA VAL A 194 -1.78 28.03 41.66
C VAL A 194 -1.46 28.55 43.05
N VAL A 195 -0.75 27.76 43.85
CA VAL A 195 -0.28 28.13 45.18
C VAL A 195 1.12 28.70 45.06
N ASP A 196 1.35 29.90 45.59
CA ASP A 196 2.70 30.42 45.73
C ASP A 196 3.44 29.64 46.84
N PRO A 197 4.58 29.01 46.54
CA PRO A 197 5.30 28.18 47.51
C PRO A 197 5.86 28.97 48.69
N SER A 198 6.07 30.29 48.53
CA SER A 198 6.65 31.17 49.56
C SER A 198 5.60 31.83 50.45
N THR A 199 4.49 32.30 49.89
CA THR A 199 3.45 33.03 50.65
C THR A 199 2.25 32.15 51.02
N ARG A 200 2.12 30.96 50.42
CA ARG A 200 0.93 30.09 50.50
C ARG A 200 -0.35 30.75 50.00
N GLU A 201 -0.25 31.85 49.25
CA GLU A 201 -1.40 32.51 48.64
C GLU A 201 -1.84 31.76 47.38
N VAL A 202 -3.15 31.71 47.16
CA VAL A 202 -3.74 31.11 45.96
C VAL A 202 -4.04 32.20 44.94
N SER A 203 -3.45 32.08 43.76
CA SER A 203 -3.74 32.96 42.62
C SER A 203 -4.33 32.17 41.46
N GLU A 204 -5.25 32.77 40.71
CA GLU A 204 -5.75 32.15 39.48
C GLU A 204 -4.85 32.54 38.31
N ARG A 205 -4.45 31.55 37.52
CA ARG A 205 -3.65 31.75 36.32
C ARG A 205 -4.40 31.21 35.11
N GLN A 206 -4.46 32.03 34.06
CA GLN A 206 -5.02 31.60 32.78
C GLN A 206 -4.06 30.59 32.14
N VAL A 207 -4.62 29.51 31.62
CA VAL A 207 -3.87 28.44 30.95
C VAL A 207 -4.43 28.17 29.56
N ALA A 208 -3.56 27.71 28.67
CA ALA A 208 -3.97 27.09 27.41
C ALA A 208 -3.93 25.58 27.60
N ILE A 209 -4.97 24.87 27.19
CA ILE A 209 -5.06 23.41 27.29
C ILE A 209 -4.83 22.75 25.93
N GLY A 210 -4.24 21.56 25.95
CA GLY A 210 -4.07 20.67 24.81
C GLY A 210 -5.07 19.51 24.84
N PRO A 211 -4.70 18.36 24.27
CA PRO A 211 -5.52 17.16 24.29
C PRO A 211 -5.86 16.70 25.72
N THR A 212 -7.10 16.24 25.87
CA THR A 212 -7.62 15.72 27.12
C THR A 212 -7.61 14.19 27.08
N THR A 213 -7.15 13.58 28.16
CA THR A 213 -7.26 12.13 28.43
C THR A 213 -8.44 11.88 29.36
N GLN A 214 -8.66 10.64 29.77
CA GLN A 214 -9.79 10.31 30.65
C GLN A 214 -9.74 11.04 32.00
N ASP A 215 -8.54 11.21 32.58
CA ASP A 215 -8.37 11.71 33.95
C ASP A 215 -7.54 13.01 34.02
N SER A 216 -6.86 13.36 32.94
CA SER A 216 -5.92 14.50 32.90
C SER A 216 -5.99 15.28 31.60
N VAL A 217 -5.58 16.53 31.64
CA VAL A 217 -5.53 17.45 30.49
C VAL A 217 -4.12 17.99 30.35
N GLU A 218 -3.65 18.07 29.11
CA GLU A 218 -2.39 18.75 28.83
C GLU A 218 -2.53 20.25 29.07
N ILE A 219 -1.63 20.84 29.85
CA ILE A 219 -1.46 22.28 29.97
C ILE A 219 -0.39 22.72 28.96
N ALA A 220 -0.84 23.27 27.85
CA ALA A 220 0.02 23.70 26.75
C ALA A 220 0.78 25.01 27.07
N ALA A 221 0.18 25.90 27.86
CA ALA A 221 0.82 27.15 28.31
C ALA A 221 0.20 27.68 29.60
N GLY A 222 0.95 28.53 30.31
CA GLY A 222 0.50 29.22 31.52
C GLY A 222 0.98 28.60 32.82
N LEU A 223 1.54 27.40 32.82
CA LEU A 223 2.15 26.78 34.01
C LEU A 223 3.56 26.25 33.69
N GLN A 224 4.36 26.10 34.73
CA GLN A 224 5.69 25.50 34.67
C GLN A 224 5.73 24.21 35.48
N ALA A 225 6.68 23.33 35.14
CA ALA A 225 6.93 22.14 35.92
C ALA A 225 7.36 22.54 37.34
N GLY A 226 6.66 22.01 38.35
CA GLY A 226 6.87 22.35 39.76
C GLY A 226 5.84 23.33 40.34
N ASP A 227 4.97 23.93 39.52
CA ASP A 227 3.85 24.73 40.03
C ASP A 227 2.87 23.84 40.85
N GLU A 228 2.59 24.23 42.09
CA GLU A 228 1.57 23.58 42.92
C GLU A 228 0.18 24.11 42.56
N ILE A 229 -0.74 23.20 42.22
CA ILE A 229 -2.11 23.55 41.81
C ILE A 229 -3.12 23.02 42.81
N VAL A 230 -4.20 23.77 43.01
CA VAL A 230 -5.30 23.35 43.89
C VAL A 230 -6.24 22.44 43.11
N VAL A 231 -6.38 21.20 43.58
CA VAL A 231 -7.40 20.26 43.11
C VAL A 231 -8.57 20.32 44.07
N ARG A 232 -9.78 20.44 43.53
CA ARG A 232 -10.99 20.40 44.36
C ARG A 232 -11.49 18.96 44.37
N GLU A 233 -11.27 18.24 45.48
CA GLU A 233 -11.93 16.96 45.70
C GLU A 233 -13.46 17.16 45.66
N ARG A 234 -14.15 16.21 45.01
CA ARG A 234 -15.61 16.11 45.05
C ARG A 234 -16.10 15.44 46.32
#